data_AF-A0A227J283-F1
#
_entry.id   AF-A0A227J283-F1
#
_cell.length_a   1.000
_cell.length_b   1.000
_cell.length_c   1.000
_cell.angle_alpha   90.00
_cell.angle_beta   90.00
_cell.angle_gamma   90.00
#
_symmetry.space_group_name_H-M   'P 1'
#
loop_
_entity.id
_entity.type
_entity.pdbx_description
1 polymer ?
#
loop_
_entity_poly.entity_id
_entity_poly.type
_entity_poly.pdbx_seq_one_letter_code
_entity_poly.pdbx_strand_id
1 'polypeptide(L)'
;AKAGFKDVNKDGFVDTPSGKSFELLIQSPNGWTDFNNTVQLAVEQLAEVGIKARARTPDFSVYNQAMLEGTYDVAYTNYFHGADPHLYWDSGYN
;
A
#
# COMPACT_ATOMS: atom_id res chain seq x y z
N ALA A 1 -1.29 -7.93 -18.41
CA ALA A 1 -0.76 -8.77 -19.51
C ALA A 1 0.59 -8.28 -20.08
N LYS A 2 0.71 -7.07 -20.66
CA LYS A 2 1.94 -6.61 -21.35
C LYS A 2 3.23 -6.65 -20.49
N ALA A 3 3.11 -6.44 -19.18
CA ALA A 3 4.24 -6.44 -18.24
C ALA A 3 4.60 -7.84 -17.69
N GLY A 4 3.95 -8.92 -18.13
CA GLY A 4 4.25 -10.29 -17.69
C GLY A 4 3.56 -10.75 -16.41
N PHE A 5 2.83 -9.88 -15.72
CA PHE A 5 1.96 -10.27 -14.61
C PHE A 5 0.72 -11.00 -15.13
N LYS A 6 0.53 -12.23 -14.65
CA LYS A 6 -0.51 -13.15 -15.10
C LYS A 6 -0.85 -14.12 -13.97
N ASP A 7 -2.13 -14.43 -13.84
CA ASP A 7 -2.60 -15.53 -12.99
C ASP A 7 -2.14 -16.88 -13.58
N VAL A 8 -1.19 -17.54 -12.91
CA VAL A 8 -0.71 -18.88 -13.28
C VAL A 8 -1.25 -19.98 -12.36
N ASN A 9 -1.73 -19.61 -11.16
CA ASN A 9 -2.24 -20.54 -10.15
C ASN A 9 -3.78 -20.70 -10.18
N LYS A 10 -4.48 -19.89 -10.98
CA LYS A 10 -5.94 -19.82 -11.16
C LYS A 10 -6.71 -19.34 -9.92
N ASP A 11 -6.12 -18.47 -9.09
CA ASP A 11 -6.77 -17.89 -7.91
C ASP A 11 -7.52 -16.58 -8.20
N GLY A 12 -7.49 -16.09 -9.45
CA GLY A 12 -8.13 -14.85 -9.88
C GLY A 12 -7.25 -13.61 -9.72
N PHE A 13 -6.04 -13.75 -9.16
CA PHE A 13 -5.09 -12.67 -8.99
C PHE A 13 -3.81 -12.88 -9.82
N VAL A 14 -3.14 -11.79 -10.16
CA VAL A 14 -1.92 -11.83 -10.94
C VAL A 14 -0.75 -12.35 -10.10
N ASP A 15 0.02 -13.26 -10.66
CA ASP A 15 1.33 -13.62 -10.15
C ASP A 15 2.41 -12.73 -10.78
N THR A 16 3.57 -12.66 -10.13
CA THR A 16 4.76 -12.00 -10.69
C THR A 16 5.18 -12.63 -12.03
N PRO A 17 6.00 -11.95 -12.86
CA PRO A 17 6.51 -12.53 -14.10
C PRO A 17 7.27 -13.86 -13.93
N SER A 18 7.78 -14.14 -12.71
CA SER A 18 8.42 -15.41 -12.35
C SER A 18 7.45 -16.51 -11.89
N GLY A 19 6.14 -16.23 -11.86
CA GLY A 19 5.09 -17.16 -11.41
C GLY A 19 4.92 -17.24 -9.90
N LYS A 20 5.53 -16.34 -9.11
CA LYS A 20 5.30 -16.28 -7.66
C LYS A 20 4.04 -15.48 -7.34
N SER A 21 3.21 -16.03 -6.48
CA SER A 21 2.06 -15.34 -5.88
C SER A 21 2.49 -14.33 -4.83
N PHE A 22 1.70 -13.27 -4.66
CA PHE A 22 1.92 -12.23 -3.67
C PHE A 22 0.58 -11.66 -3.18
N GLU A 23 0.58 -11.08 -1.99
CA GLU A 23 -0.50 -10.26 -1.43
C GLU A 23 0.15 -8.99 -0.90
N LEU A 24 -0.33 -7.81 -1.33
CA LEU A 24 0.16 -6.53 -0.82
C LEU A 24 -0.56 -6.15 0.48
N LEU A 25 0.19 -5.98 1.57
CA LEU A 25 -0.34 -5.48 2.84
C LEU A 25 -0.32 -3.95 2.84
N ILE A 26 -1.49 -3.34 2.64
CA ILE A 26 -1.62 -1.87 2.60
C ILE A 26 -1.93 -1.37 4.02
N GLN A 27 -0.98 -0.64 4.61
CA GLN A 27 -1.13 -0.12 5.98
C GLN A 27 -1.66 1.32 6.03
N SER A 28 -2.55 1.57 6.99
CA SER A 28 -2.97 2.90 7.45
C SER A 28 -3.07 2.91 8.98
N PRO A 29 -2.82 4.03 9.69
CA PRO A 29 -2.84 4.01 11.15
C PRO A 29 -4.21 3.65 11.74
N ASN A 30 -4.22 2.92 12.85
CA ASN A 30 -5.44 2.61 13.59
C ASN A 30 -6.14 3.91 14.06
N GLY A 31 -7.47 3.95 13.95
CA GLY A 31 -8.29 5.07 14.36
C GLY A 31 -8.41 6.19 13.31
N TRP A 32 -7.60 6.16 12.25
CA TRP A 32 -7.67 7.12 11.14
C TRP A 32 -8.70 6.62 10.13
N THR A 33 -9.97 6.69 10.51
CA THR A 33 -11.07 5.98 9.81
C THR A 33 -11.24 6.41 8.35
N ASP A 34 -10.94 7.67 8.03
CA ASP A 34 -10.86 8.17 6.66
C ASP A 34 -9.82 7.43 5.83
N PHE A 35 -8.63 7.21 6.40
CA PHE A 35 -7.54 6.46 5.75
C PHE A 35 -7.87 4.96 5.71
N ASN A 36 -8.42 4.41 6.79
CA ASN A 36 -8.79 3.00 6.85
C ASN A 36 -9.85 2.66 5.78
N ASN A 37 -10.86 3.51 5.62
CA ASN A 37 -11.88 3.37 4.58
C ASN A 37 -11.28 3.54 3.18
N THR A 38 -10.36 4.49 3.00
CA THR A 38 -9.66 4.70 1.72
C THR A 38 -8.86 3.45 1.32
N VAL A 39 -8.14 2.84 2.27
CA VAL A 39 -7.39 1.61 2.03
C VAL A 39 -8.32 0.45 1.70
N GLN A 40 -9.46 0.31 2.38
CA GLN A 40 -10.44 -0.74 2.09
C GLN A 40 -11.01 -0.60 0.67
N LEU A 41 -11.36 0.62 0.25
CA LEU A 41 -11.82 0.90 -1.12
C LEU A 41 -10.71 0.60 -2.16
N ALA A 42 -9.46 0.95 -1.85
CA ALA A 42 -8.33 0.64 -2.72
C ALA A 42 -8.12 -0.88 -2.89
N VAL A 43 -8.29 -1.67 -1.82
CA VAL A 43 -8.22 -3.14 -1.88
C VAL A 43 -9.28 -3.70 -2.82
N GLU A 44 -10.52 -3.23 -2.72
CA GLU A 44 -11.61 -3.66 -3.60
C GLU A 44 -11.33 -3.27 -5.07
N GLN A 45 -10.88 -2.04 -5.31
CA GLN A 45 -10.51 -1.57 -6.65
C GLN A 45 -9.31 -2.33 -7.24
N LEU A 46 -8.35 -2.74 -6.42
CA LEU A 46 -7.23 -3.57 -6.84
C LEU A 46 -7.68 -4.99 -7.22
N ALA A 47 -8.65 -5.55 -6.50
CA ALA A 47 -9.22 -6.85 -6.83
C ALA A 47 -9.90 -6.86 -8.21
N GLU A 48 -10.58 -5.77 -8.59
CA GLU A 48 -11.20 -5.62 -9.93
C GLU A 48 -10.18 -5.71 -11.08
N VAL A 49 -8.92 -5.36 -10.83
CA VAL A 49 -7.83 -5.48 -11.81
C VAL A 49 -6.93 -6.70 -11.56
N GLY A 50 -7.35 -7.60 -10.66
CA GLY A 50 -6.65 -8.84 -10.34
C GLY A 50 -5.41 -8.67 -9.47
N ILE A 51 -5.25 -7.56 -8.74
CA ILE A 51 -4.15 -7.38 -7.79
C ILE A 51 -4.62 -7.78 -6.39
N LYS A 52 -3.93 -8.74 -5.77
CA LYS A 52 -4.25 -9.21 -4.43
C LYS A 52 -3.70 -8.25 -3.39
N ALA A 53 -4.56 -7.69 -2.56
CA ALA A 53 -4.18 -6.78 -1.50
C ALA A 53 -5.07 -6.98 -0.26
N ARG A 54 -4.57 -6.52 0.89
CA ARG A 54 -5.31 -6.55 2.16
C ARG A 54 -5.01 -5.32 3.00
N ALA A 55 -6.05 -4.75 3.61
CA ALA A 55 -5.93 -3.64 4.54
C ALA A 55 -5.31 -4.09 5.87
N ARG A 56 -4.37 -3.30 6.40
CA ARG A 56 -3.84 -3.42 7.77
C ARG A 56 -3.98 -2.10 8.50
N THR A 57 -4.45 -2.16 9.74
CA THR A 57 -4.67 -0.98 10.60
C THR A 57 -3.83 -1.04 11.88
N PRO A 58 -2.48 -1.06 11.79
CA PRO A 58 -1.60 -1.09 12.97
C PRO A 58 -1.65 0.22 13.75
N ASP A 59 -1.26 0.20 15.03
CA ASP A 59 -1.02 1.42 15.80
C ASP A 59 -0.03 2.35 15.08
N PHE A 60 -0.17 3.66 15.24
CA PHE A 60 0.67 4.65 14.55
C PHE A 60 2.17 4.42 14.78
N SER A 61 2.57 4.03 15.99
CA SER A 61 3.98 3.71 16.30
C SER A 61 4.50 2.53 15.48
N VAL A 62 3.69 1.48 15.32
CA VAL A 62 4.03 0.29 14.52
C VAL A 62 4.03 0.62 13.03
N TYR A 63 3.04 1.38 12.56
CA TYR A 63 2.98 1.91 11.18
C TYR A 63 4.26 2.68 10.81
N ASN A 64 4.64 3.64 11.67
CA ASN A 64 5.78 4.51 11.44
C ASN A 64 7.10 3.74 11.53
N GLN A 65 7.22 2.84 12.51
CA GLN A 65 8.42 2.01 12.67
C GLN A 65 8.63 1.10 11.46
N ALA A 66 7.55 0.49 10.93
CA ALA A 66 7.65 -0.34 9.74
C ALA A 66 8.16 0.44 8.51
N MET A 67 7.79 1.72 8.40
CA MET A 67 8.31 2.61 7.35
C MET A 67 9.80 2.94 7.54
N LEU A 68 10.21 3.27 8.76
CA LEU A 68 11.61 3.55 9.10
C LEU A 68 12.52 2.33 8.87
N GLU A 69 12.03 1.13 9.16
CA GLU A 69 12.79 -0.12 9.02
C GLU A 69 12.67 -0.75 7.63
N GLY A 70 11.78 -0.25 6.76
CA GLY A 70 11.53 -0.82 5.44
C GLY A 70 10.90 -2.21 5.47
N THR A 71 10.07 -2.51 6.48
CA THR A 71 9.41 -3.82 6.68
C THR A 71 7.94 -3.86 6.25
N TYR A 72 7.43 -2.78 5.66
CA TYR A 72 6.07 -2.65 5.11
C TYR A 72 6.02 -2.95 3.60
N ASP A 73 4.83 -3.26 3.08
CA ASP A 73 4.63 -3.42 1.63
C ASP A 73 4.20 -2.10 0.97
N VAL A 74 3.06 -1.55 1.41
CA VAL A 74 2.49 -0.28 0.89
C VAL A 74 1.87 0.50 2.05
N ALA A 75 2.03 1.82 2.07
CA ALA A 75 1.47 2.69 3.11
C ALA A 75 0.65 3.83 2.48
N TYR A 76 -0.52 4.14 3.05
CA TYR A 76 -1.30 5.33 2.70
C TYR A 76 -1.05 6.43 3.74
N THR A 77 -0.57 7.59 3.30
CA THR A 77 -0.11 8.67 4.17
C THR A 77 -0.49 10.05 3.63
N ASN A 78 -0.55 11.02 4.53
CA ASN A 78 -0.44 12.44 4.21
C ASN A 78 1.01 12.92 4.42
N TYR A 79 1.24 14.19 4.08
CA TYR A 79 2.51 14.90 4.27
C TYR A 79 2.24 16.33 4.74
N PHE A 80 3.26 16.98 5.30
CA PHE A 80 3.19 18.41 5.59
C PHE A 80 3.07 19.23 4.30
N HIS A 81 2.34 20.35 4.39
CA HIS A 81 2.12 21.27 3.27
C HIS A 81 2.71 22.65 3.58
N GLY A 82 3.58 23.15 2.70
CA GLY A 82 4.29 24.42 2.84
C GLY A 82 3.91 25.45 1.78
N ALA A 83 4.50 26.64 1.86
CA ALA A 83 4.26 27.74 0.90
C ALA A 83 4.83 27.44 -0.51
N ASP A 84 5.74 26.48 -0.59
CA ASP A 84 6.39 26.00 -1.81
C ASP A 84 6.56 24.46 -1.70
N PRO A 85 7.01 23.75 -2.74
CA PRO A 85 7.06 22.29 -2.72
C PRO A 85 8.19 21.73 -1.84
N HIS A 86 9.08 22.56 -1.28
CA HIS A 86 10.24 22.10 -0.51
C HIS A 86 9.82 21.35 0.75
N LEU A 87 8.80 21.82 1.49
CA LEU A 87 8.39 21.18 2.75
C LEU A 87 7.86 19.75 2.55
N TYR A 88 7.16 19.51 1.43
CA TYR A 88 6.71 18.16 1.07
C TYR A 88 7.91 17.22 0.85
N TRP A 89 8.90 17.68 0.10
CA TRP A 89 10.11 16.90 -0.19
C TRP A 89 10.93 16.63 1.07
N ASP A 90 11.20 17.68 1.86
CA ASP A 90 12.04 17.63 3.07
C ASP A 90 11.43 16.74 4.15
N SER A 91 10.15 16.94 4.48
CA SER A 91 9.51 16.16 5.55
C SER A 91 9.18 14.72 5.17
N GLY A 92 9.10 14.42 3.87
CA GLY A 92 8.71 13.10 3.37
C GLY A 92 9.90 12.18 3.03
N TYR A 93 11.05 12.74 2.65
CA TYR A 93 12.11 11.98 1.99
C TYR A 93 13.55 12.35 2.39
N ASN A 94 13.77 13.38 3.21
CA ASN A 94 15.11 13.79 3.69
C ASN A 94 15.47 13.12 5.02
#